data_AF-A0AA39LH67-F1
#
_entry.id   AF-A0AA39LH67-F1
#
_cell.length_a   1.000
_cell.length_b   1.000
_cell.length_c   1.000
_cell.angle_alpha   90.00
_cell.angle_beta   90.00
_cell.angle_gamma   90.00
#
_symmetry.space_group_name_H-M   'P 1'
#
loop_
_entity.id
_entity.type
_entity.pdbx_description
1 polymer ?
#
loop_
_entity_poly.entity_id
_entity_poly.type
_entity_poly.pdbx_seq_one_letter_code
_entity_poly.pdbx_strand_id
1 'polypeptide(L)'
;MLFIGGIMGFVFRYKLTNQIPLHLKMLTSLRELYAMPEMDAITNAWDELQANFKCCGVNGTDDYRVWRTSKWYMRHKEPKRRLPESCCAPGQYEQCLNVDMSQPDSELLYTETCYMILRTDLLAVVYVAAWLSIVSSAAMDKKIECGKRDMPVPLFVAAPMVRYSKLPFRRLVGMYGADVIYTPMIYASNFCASELCRKSEFSTDSVDSPIVQFAAKDPKIFADAAELVYPYSSGVDINCGCPKHDVTGAGLGSHLLNNPELIADMVRQARGRISDPDYSISVKIRIQYPLNKTVDLCQKLEKAGVTRLAVHGRTRYMRSEPVDREAIALVKSSVSVPVFANGGVTSFDGALDMAKETKVDGVMVANGLLTNPALFGGHNVTPLQCISDFVQLEAAKSLNFDIFHQHLNFMLRPILCAPQRRFFNELSSVAAVKDFLSNEVGCVL
;
A
#
# COMPACT_ATOMS: atom_id res chain seq x y z
N MET A 1 1.91 -8.72 8.50
CA MET A 1 2.30 -7.42 9.12
C MET A 1 1.85 -7.28 10.58
N LEU A 2 0.65 -7.72 10.96
CA LEU A 2 0.15 -7.60 12.35
C LEU A 2 0.99 -8.36 13.39
N PHE A 3 1.55 -9.53 13.04
CA PHE A 3 2.47 -10.26 13.92
C PHE A 3 3.76 -9.48 14.22
N ILE A 4 4.40 -8.92 13.18
CA ILE A 4 5.60 -8.08 13.33
C ILE A 4 5.25 -6.80 14.10
N GLY A 5 4.07 -6.21 13.86
CA GLY A 5 3.56 -5.07 14.64
C GLY A 5 3.36 -5.41 16.12
N GLY A 6 2.84 -6.60 16.42
CA GLY A 6 2.72 -7.13 17.77
C GLY A 6 4.06 -7.36 18.46
N ILE A 7 5.02 -7.99 17.76
CA ILE A 7 6.39 -8.17 18.26
C ILE A 7 7.06 -6.82 18.50
N MET A 8 6.94 -5.87 17.56
CA MET A 8 7.46 -4.52 17.71
C MET A 8 6.79 -3.77 18.87
N GLY A 9 5.49 -4.00 19.12
CA GLY A 9 4.79 -3.51 20.30
C GLY A 9 5.37 -4.07 21.60
N PHE A 10 5.71 -5.36 21.66
CA PHE A 10 6.38 -5.97 22.81
C PHE A 10 7.82 -5.51 22.97
N VAL A 11 8.58 -5.36 21.88
CA VAL A 11 9.94 -4.80 21.89
C VAL A 11 9.89 -3.35 22.34
N PHE A 12 8.92 -2.56 21.87
CA PHE A 12 8.73 -1.17 22.28
C PHE A 12 8.31 -1.08 23.76
N ARG A 13 7.41 -1.95 24.23
CA ARG A 13 7.07 -2.09 25.66
C ARG A 13 8.29 -2.44 26.50
N TYR A 14 9.09 -3.42 26.05
CA TYR A 14 10.34 -3.80 26.71
C TYR A 14 11.34 -2.65 26.74
N LYS A 15 11.48 -1.91 25.62
CA LYS A 15 12.31 -0.71 25.55
C LYS A 15 11.79 0.40 26.47
N LEU A 16 10.49 0.68 26.51
CA LEU A 16 9.87 1.62 27.45
C LEU A 16 10.05 1.19 28.91
N THR A 17 10.10 -0.11 29.18
CA THR A 17 10.25 -0.63 30.54
C THR A 17 11.70 -0.59 31.00
N ASN A 18 12.65 -0.92 30.11
CA ASN A 18 14.03 -1.26 30.48
C ASN A 18 15.14 -0.41 29.81
N GLN A 19 14.87 0.28 28.69
CA GLN A 19 15.88 1.06 27.93
C GLN A 19 15.56 2.55 27.80
N ILE A 20 14.30 2.95 27.97
CA ILE A 20 13.84 4.33 27.89
C ILE A 20 13.33 4.73 29.28
N PRO A 21 14.20 4.94 30.28
CA PRO A 21 13.93 6.02 31.19
C PRO A 21 13.94 7.29 30.33
N LEU A 22 12.77 7.64 29.78
CA LEU A 22 12.52 8.90 29.08
C LEU A 22 13.20 9.97 29.91
N HIS A 23 14.20 10.65 29.33
CA HIS A 23 15.08 11.55 30.07
C HIS A 23 14.23 12.46 30.97
N LEU A 24 14.22 12.18 32.28
CA LEU A 24 13.52 12.97 33.30
C LEU A 24 13.85 14.46 33.18
N LYS A 25 15.05 14.74 32.66
CA LYS A 25 15.56 16.06 32.31
C LYS A 25 14.61 16.86 31.43
N MET A 26 13.86 16.24 30.52
CA MET A 26 12.93 16.96 29.64
C MET A 26 11.70 17.47 30.40
N LEU A 27 11.00 16.60 31.14
CA LEU A 27 9.82 17.01 31.93
C LEU A 27 10.22 17.99 33.04
N THR A 28 11.36 17.76 33.69
CA THR A 28 11.92 18.69 34.69
C THR A 28 12.23 20.05 34.06
N SER A 29 12.75 20.08 32.82
CA SER A 29 13.03 21.33 32.10
C SER A 29 11.76 22.03 31.63
N LEU A 30 10.75 21.28 31.18
CA LEU A 30 9.45 21.83 30.76
C LEU A 30 8.68 22.43 31.95
N ARG A 31 8.79 21.83 33.14
CA ARG A 31 8.24 22.41 34.38
C ARG A 31 8.76 23.83 34.63
N GLU A 32 10.03 24.10 34.33
CA GLU A 32 10.62 25.44 34.50
C GLU A 32 10.05 26.50 33.54
N LEU A 33 9.28 26.07 32.53
CA LEU A 33 8.59 26.93 31.57
C LEU A 33 7.11 27.16 31.91
N TYR A 34 6.60 26.50 32.96
CA TYR A 34 5.22 26.64 33.40
C TYR A 34 4.87 28.09 33.77
N ALA A 35 3.75 28.58 33.25
CA ALA A 35 3.23 29.93 33.43
C ALA A 35 4.24 31.06 33.10
N MET A 36 5.09 30.81 32.10
CA MET A 36 5.81 31.88 31.41
C MET A 36 4.89 32.49 30.32
N PRO A 37 4.79 33.83 30.20
CA PRO A 37 3.85 34.48 29.28
C PRO A 37 3.97 34.09 27.80
N GLU A 38 5.15 33.62 27.37
CA GLU A 38 5.42 33.22 25.98
C GLU A 38 5.16 31.71 25.75
N MET A 39 4.82 30.95 26.81
CA MET A 39 4.76 29.49 26.80
C MET A 39 3.42 28.95 27.33
N ASP A 40 2.32 29.64 27.06
CA ASP A 40 0.97 29.24 27.51
C ASP A 40 0.59 27.81 27.09
N ALA A 41 1.06 27.36 25.92
CA ALA A 41 0.86 26.00 25.45
C ALA A 41 1.46 24.94 26.39
N ILE A 42 2.60 25.24 27.04
CA ILE A 42 3.24 24.34 28.01
C ILE A 42 2.44 24.33 29.32
N THR A 43 1.94 25.49 29.75
CA THR A 43 1.08 25.61 30.93
C THR A 43 -0.19 24.79 30.77
N ASN A 44 -0.89 24.96 29.64
CA ASN A 44 -2.11 24.20 29.34
C ASN A 44 -1.85 22.70 29.27
N ALA A 45 -0.76 22.27 28.63
CA ALA A 45 -0.40 20.86 28.56
C ALA A 45 -0.10 20.26 29.94
N TRP A 46 0.55 21.02 30.84
CA TRP A 46 0.77 20.61 32.23
C TRP A 46 -0.55 20.51 33.00
N ASP A 47 -1.43 21.49 32.86
CA ASP A 47 -2.70 21.50 33.57
C ASP A 47 -3.62 20.36 33.11
N GLU A 48 -3.70 20.11 31.80
CA GLU A 48 -4.42 18.96 31.25
C GLU A 48 -3.84 17.63 31.73
N LEU A 49 -2.51 17.48 31.74
CA LEU A 49 -1.85 16.27 32.23
C LEU A 49 -2.22 16.01 33.70
N GLN A 50 -2.07 17.02 34.56
CA GLN A 50 -2.33 16.88 36.00
C GLN A 50 -3.81 16.61 36.29
N ALA A 51 -4.72 17.30 35.61
CA ALA A 51 -6.15 17.12 35.77
C ALA A 51 -6.63 15.75 35.25
N ASN A 52 -6.20 15.33 34.06
CA ASN A 52 -6.65 14.08 33.45
C ASN A 52 -6.13 12.85 34.19
N PHE A 53 -4.88 12.88 34.64
CA PHE A 53 -4.24 11.75 35.31
C PHE A 53 -4.30 11.84 36.83
N LYS A 54 -4.96 12.86 37.40
CA LYS A 54 -5.12 13.07 38.85
C LYS A 54 -3.77 12.97 39.59
N CYS A 55 -2.80 13.73 39.10
CA CYS A 55 -1.41 13.67 39.51
C CYS A 55 -0.83 15.07 39.73
N CYS A 56 0.24 15.17 40.51
CA CYS A 56 0.96 16.42 40.68
C CYS A 56 2.47 16.18 40.79
N GLY A 57 3.25 16.97 40.04
CA GLY A 57 4.70 16.84 39.98
C GLY A 57 5.18 15.96 38.84
N VAL A 58 6.47 15.63 38.86
CA VAL A 58 7.17 15.06 37.71
C VAL A 58 7.30 13.54 37.85
N ASN A 59 8.12 13.04 38.77
CA ASN A 59 8.40 11.61 38.90
C ASN A 59 9.05 11.27 40.25
N GLY A 60 8.65 10.14 40.85
CA GLY A 60 9.36 9.46 41.94
C GLY A 60 9.58 10.34 43.16
N THR A 61 10.70 11.05 43.20
CA THR A 61 11.08 11.99 44.27
C THR A 61 10.63 13.43 44.06
N ASP A 62 10.24 13.78 42.83
CA ASP A 62 9.79 15.13 42.43
C ASP A 62 8.26 15.20 42.41
N ASP A 63 7.64 15.04 43.58
CA ASP A 63 6.19 15.13 43.76
C ASP A 63 5.67 16.58 43.78
N TYR A 64 4.44 16.77 44.25
CA TYR A 64 3.78 18.07 44.41
C TYR A 64 4.66 19.15 45.09
N ARG A 65 5.61 18.76 45.94
CA ARG A 65 6.54 19.69 46.62
C ARG A 65 7.50 20.38 45.67
N VAL A 66 7.76 19.77 44.52
CA VAL A 66 8.75 20.25 43.55
C VAL A 66 8.38 21.63 42.98
N TRP A 67 7.10 21.97 42.95
CA TRP A 67 6.61 23.28 42.51
C TRP A 67 7.14 24.44 43.35
N ARG A 68 7.43 24.23 44.64
CA ARG A 68 8.03 25.24 45.53
C ARG A 68 9.45 25.64 45.13
N THR A 69 10.10 24.85 44.29
CA THR A 69 11.46 25.11 43.80
C THR A 69 11.49 25.61 42.34
N SER A 70 10.32 25.68 41.70
CA SER A 70 10.21 26.11 40.30
C SER A 70 10.43 27.61 40.11
N LYS A 71 10.89 28.02 38.92
CA LYS A 71 10.93 29.44 38.53
C LYS A 71 9.57 30.11 38.64
N TRP A 72 8.48 29.38 38.37
CA TRP A 72 7.11 29.86 38.53
C TRP A 72 6.88 30.36 39.97
N TYR A 73 7.08 29.51 40.98
CA TYR A 73 6.91 29.88 42.38
C TYR A 73 7.81 31.05 42.81
N MET A 74 9.07 31.05 42.37
CA MET A 74 10.04 32.09 42.72
C MET A 74 9.67 33.48 42.18
N ARG A 75 8.93 33.55 41.05
CA ARG A 75 8.52 34.80 40.39
C ARG A 75 7.21 35.38 40.93
N HIS A 76 6.44 34.62 41.71
CA HIS A 76 5.16 35.09 42.26
C HIS A 76 5.37 36.14 43.35
N LYS A 77 4.61 37.25 43.27
CA LYS A 77 4.50 38.24 44.35
C LYS A 77 3.52 37.75 45.41
N GLU A 78 3.70 38.17 46.66
CA GLU A 78 2.83 37.73 47.76
C GLU A 78 1.36 38.15 47.53
N PRO A 79 0.37 37.29 47.88
CA PRO A 79 0.51 35.97 48.49
C PRO A 79 0.95 34.88 47.50
N LYS A 80 2.01 34.14 47.84
CA LYS A 80 2.52 33.07 46.96
C LYS A 80 1.62 31.84 46.98
N ARG A 81 1.18 31.43 45.79
CA ARG A 81 0.55 30.11 45.56
C ARG A 81 1.63 29.03 45.62
N ARG A 82 1.40 27.97 46.39
CA ARG A 82 2.41 26.92 46.66
C ARG A 82 2.46 25.83 45.58
N LEU A 83 1.39 25.68 44.81
CA LEU A 83 1.20 24.63 43.80
C LEU A 83 0.22 25.12 42.70
N PRO A 84 0.30 24.56 41.47
CA PRO A 84 -0.68 24.78 40.41
C PRO A 84 -2.11 24.35 40.80
N GLU A 85 -3.13 25.06 40.33
CA GLU A 85 -4.54 24.69 40.59
C GLU A 85 -4.90 23.31 40.04
N SER A 86 -4.26 22.90 38.93
CA SER A 86 -4.45 21.59 38.31
C SER A 86 -3.93 20.42 39.16
N CYS A 87 -3.17 20.68 40.21
CA CYS A 87 -2.80 19.67 41.21
C CYS A 87 -3.92 19.37 42.22
N CYS A 88 -4.94 20.22 42.30
CA CYS A 88 -6.00 20.12 43.29
C CYS A 88 -7.16 19.24 42.81
N ALA A 89 -7.84 18.62 43.77
CA ALA A 89 -9.11 17.95 43.49
C ALA A 89 -10.16 18.97 43.02
N PRO A 90 -11.07 18.59 42.09
CA PRO A 90 -12.02 19.53 41.51
C PRO A 90 -12.96 20.13 42.56
N GLY A 91 -13.07 21.46 42.58
CA GLY A 91 -14.02 22.17 43.45
C GLY A 91 -13.51 22.46 44.88
N GLN A 92 -12.28 22.08 45.21
CA GLN A 92 -11.68 22.30 46.54
C GLN A 92 -10.41 23.17 46.48
N TYR A 93 -10.33 24.07 45.50
CA TYR A 93 -9.12 24.85 45.19
C TYR A 93 -8.61 25.72 46.36
N GLU A 94 -9.49 26.46 47.04
CA GLU A 94 -9.06 27.34 48.15
C GLU A 94 -8.52 26.56 49.35
N GLN A 95 -9.07 25.38 49.62
CA GLN A 95 -8.62 24.50 50.69
C GLN A 95 -7.29 23.84 50.31
N CYS A 96 -7.20 23.31 49.09
CA CYS A 96 -5.99 22.70 48.53
C CYS A 96 -4.78 23.67 48.52
N LEU A 97 -4.99 24.94 48.14
CA LEU A 97 -3.91 25.94 48.09
C LEU A 97 -3.33 26.29 49.48
N ASN A 98 -4.06 25.99 50.56
CA ASN A 98 -3.67 26.25 51.93
C ASN A 98 -3.26 24.98 52.73
N VAL A 99 -3.22 23.81 52.09
CA VAL A 99 -2.84 22.54 52.73
C VAL A 99 -1.43 22.59 53.31
N ASP A 100 -1.26 21.94 54.47
CA ASP A 100 0.06 21.65 55.01
C ASP A 100 0.76 20.58 54.16
N MET A 101 1.77 21.02 53.41
CA MET A 101 2.53 20.18 52.48
C MET A 101 3.34 19.08 53.18
N SER A 102 3.49 19.14 54.51
CA SER A 102 4.17 18.10 55.31
C SER A 102 3.27 16.89 55.58
N GLN A 103 1.95 17.07 55.56
CA GLN A 103 0.93 16.03 55.71
C GLN A 103 -0.23 16.32 54.74
N PRO A 104 -0.06 16.05 53.44
CA PRO A 104 -1.09 16.36 52.46
C PRO A 104 -2.32 15.47 52.65
N ASP A 105 -3.50 16.07 52.59
CA ASP A 105 -4.76 15.34 52.48
C ASP A 105 -4.94 14.89 51.02
N SER A 106 -4.97 13.57 50.80
CA SER A 106 -5.14 12.96 49.49
C SER A 106 -6.53 13.19 48.87
N GLU A 107 -7.51 13.65 49.66
CA GLU A 107 -8.82 14.08 49.13
C GLU A 107 -8.75 15.46 48.49
N LEU A 108 -7.81 16.32 48.92
CA LEU A 108 -7.68 17.71 48.48
C LEU A 108 -6.60 17.90 47.40
N LEU A 109 -5.53 17.11 47.44
CA LEU A 109 -4.33 17.26 46.61
C LEU A 109 -3.92 15.93 45.99
N TYR A 110 -3.61 15.94 44.69
CA TYR A 110 -3.02 14.77 44.04
C TYR A 110 -1.58 14.53 44.52
N THR A 111 -1.35 13.42 45.23
CA THR A 111 -0.05 13.07 45.80
C THR A 111 0.82 12.23 44.86
N GLU A 112 0.23 11.63 43.83
CA GLU A 112 0.91 10.77 42.86
C GLU A 112 1.63 11.58 41.77
N THR A 113 2.76 11.08 41.29
CA THR A 113 3.53 11.76 40.24
C THR A 113 3.04 11.41 38.83
N CYS A 114 3.01 12.41 37.94
CA CYS A 114 2.41 12.24 36.62
C CYS A 114 3.16 11.27 35.70
N TYR A 115 4.49 11.17 35.81
CA TYR A 115 5.27 10.27 34.97
C TYR A 115 4.93 8.79 35.20
N MET A 116 4.74 8.39 36.47
CA MET A 116 4.47 6.99 36.78
C MET A 116 3.11 6.53 36.28
N ILE A 117 2.09 7.40 36.41
CA ILE A 117 0.74 7.12 35.92
C ILE A 117 0.74 7.08 34.39
N LEU A 118 1.31 8.09 33.73
CA LEU A 118 1.43 8.13 32.27
C LEU A 118 2.18 6.91 31.71
N ARG A 119 3.27 6.49 32.36
CA ARG A 119 4.03 5.29 31.99
C ARG A 119 3.18 4.03 32.13
N THR A 120 2.41 3.91 33.21
CA THR A 120 1.58 2.73 33.48
C THR A 120 0.46 2.60 32.44
N ASP A 121 -0.22 3.71 32.12
CA ASP A 121 -1.29 3.73 31.13
C ASP A 121 -0.77 3.48 29.72
N LEU A 122 0.36 4.09 29.35
CA LEU A 122 1.00 3.84 28.05
C LEU A 122 1.42 2.37 27.91
N LEU A 123 1.98 1.78 28.97
CA LEU A 123 2.35 0.35 28.99
C LEU A 123 1.11 -0.55 28.87
N ALA A 124 -0.01 -0.17 29.47
CA ALA A 124 -1.28 -0.90 29.37
C ALA A 124 -1.85 -0.85 27.95
N VAL A 125 -1.91 0.34 27.34
CA VAL A 125 -2.40 0.54 25.96
C VAL A 125 -1.53 -0.23 24.96
N VAL A 126 -0.21 -0.12 25.05
CA VAL A 126 0.73 -0.84 24.17
C VAL A 126 0.61 -2.35 24.36
N TYR A 127 0.40 -2.82 25.59
CA TYR A 127 0.19 -4.24 25.88
C TYR A 127 -1.09 -4.78 25.24
N VAL A 128 -2.21 -4.07 25.39
CA VAL A 128 -3.50 -4.44 24.78
C VAL A 128 -3.40 -4.41 23.25
N ALA A 129 -2.82 -3.36 22.68
CA ALA A 129 -2.64 -3.23 21.22
C ALA A 129 -1.73 -4.32 20.64
N ALA A 130 -0.64 -4.68 21.34
CA ALA A 130 0.25 -5.75 20.92
C ALA A 130 -0.46 -7.11 20.93
N TRP A 131 -1.23 -7.41 21.99
CA TRP A 131 -2.02 -8.64 22.05
C TRP A 131 -3.12 -8.68 20.98
N LEU A 132 -3.87 -7.60 20.79
CA LEU A 132 -4.87 -7.52 19.73
C LEU A 132 -4.25 -7.74 18.35
N SER A 133 -3.05 -7.23 18.10
CA SER A 133 -2.31 -7.43 16.84
C SER A 133 -1.86 -8.89 16.65
N ILE A 134 -1.36 -9.54 17.70
CA ILE A 134 -0.95 -10.96 17.66
C ILE A 134 -2.18 -11.87 17.50
N VAL A 135 -3.23 -11.66 18.29
CA VAL A 135 -4.48 -12.43 18.21
C VAL A 135 -5.15 -12.23 16.86
N SER A 136 -5.17 -11.00 16.32
CA SER A 136 -5.67 -10.73 14.97
C SER A 136 -4.81 -11.41 13.92
N SER A 137 -3.49 -11.50 14.11
CA SER A 137 -2.63 -12.24 13.18
C SER A 137 -2.85 -13.75 13.24
N ALA A 138 -3.14 -14.32 14.42
CA ALA A 138 -3.45 -15.73 14.59
C ALA A 138 -4.88 -16.07 14.10
N ALA A 139 -5.82 -15.14 14.23
CA ALA A 139 -7.17 -15.25 13.65
C ALA A 139 -7.20 -14.96 12.14
N MET A 140 -6.13 -14.35 11.60
CA MET A 140 -5.92 -14.12 10.15
C MET A 140 -5.18 -15.26 9.45
N ASP A 141 -4.99 -16.42 10.11
CA ASP A 141 -4.78 -17.69 9.41
C ASP A 141 -6.09 -18.14 8.71
N LYS A 142 -6.65 -17.26 7.88
CA LYS A 142 -7.34 -17.72 6.69
C LYS A 142 -6.25 -18.18 5.74
N LYS A 143 -5.95 -19.48 5.83
CA LYS A 143 -5.55 -20.31 4.69
C LYS A 143 -6.07 -19.66 3.40
N ILE A 144 -5.17 -19.27 2.51
CA ILE A 144 -5.51 -19.18 1.10
C ILE A 144 -5.60 -20.64 0.62
N GLU A 145 -6.69 -21.32 1.01
CA GLU A 145 -7.06 -22.56 0.37
C GLU A 145 -7.39 -22.23 -1.08
N CYS A 146 -6.69 -22.86 -2.01
CA CYS A 146 -7.07 -22.96 -3.42
C CYS A 146 -8.31 -23.87 -3.56
N GLY A 147 -9.37 -23.56 -2.82
CA GLY A 147 -10.71 -24.08 -2.98
C GLY A 147 -11.55 -23.05 -3.72
N LYS A 148 -12.43 -23.52 -4.61
CA LYS A 148 -13.40 -22.69 -5.35
C LYS A 148 -14.05 -21.67 -4.39
N ARG A 149 -13.68 -20.40 -4.55
CA ARG A 149 -14.37 -19.29 -3.91
C ARG A 149 -15.62 -19.01 -4.75
N ASP A 150 -16.80 -19.30 -4.21
CA ASP A 150 -18.04 -18.67 -4.64
C ASP A 150 -17.97 -17.18 -4.21
N MET A 151 -17.27 -16.34 -4.97
CA MET A 151 -17.26 -14.90 -4.71
C MET A 151 -18.39 -14.22 -5.49
N PRO A 152 -19.26 -13.43 -4.83
CA PRO A 152 -20.22 -12.57 -5.53
C PRO A 152 -19.55 -11.40 -6.28
N VAL A 153 -18.23 -11.19 -6.12
CA VAL A 153 -17.45 -10.09 -6.73
C VAL A 153 -16.17 -10.67 -7.37
N PRO A 154 -15.81 -10.30 -8.62
CA PRO A 154 -14.59 -10.79 -9.27
C PRO A 154 -13.32 -10.27 -8.59
N LEU A 155 -12.19 -10.95 -8.78
CA LEU A 155 -10.89 -10.35 -8.48
C LEU A 155 -10.60 -9.18 -9.42
N PHE A 156 -10.11 -8.07 -8.88
CA PHE A 156 -9.71 -6.90 -9.64
C PHE A 156 -8.21 -6.92 -9.92
N VAL A 157 -7.87 -6.95 -11.21
CA VAL A 157 -6.49 -7.21 -11.64
C VAL A 157 -5.93 -6.02 -12.42
N ALA A 158 -4.81 -5.47 -11.96
CA ALA A 158 -4.07 -4.44 -12.68
C ALA A 158 -3.19 -5.08 -13.75
N ALA A 159 -3.47 -4.77 -15.01
CA ALA A 159 -2.79 -5.37 -16.16
C ALA A 159 -1.32 -4.95 -16.28
N PRO A 160 -0.46 -5.81 -16.86
CA PRO A 160 0.89 -5.43 -17.22
C PRO A 160 0.86 -4.40 -18.35
N MET A 161 1.52 -3.26 -18.12
CA MET A 161 1.63 -2.15 -19.05
C MET A 161 3.08 -1.70 -19.14
N VAL A 162 3.67 -1.86 -20.32
CA VAL A 162 5.04 -1.41 -20.62
C VAL A 162 5.18 0.06 -20.22
N ARG A 163 6.22 0.38 -19.45
CA ARG A 163 6.52 1.70 -18.82
C ARG A 163 5.60 2.13 -17.68
N TYR A 164 4.30 1.82 -17.71
CA TYR A 164 3.32 2.41 -16.78
C TYR A 164 3.07 1.61 -15.50
N SER A 165 3.19 0.28 -15.54
CA SER A 165 2.94 -0.57 -14.35
C SER A 165 4.16 -0.68 -13.42
N LYS A 166 4.92 0.42 -13.27
CA LYS A 166 6.09 0.53 -12.38
C LYS A 166 5.66 0.69 -10.92
N LEU A 167 6.60 0.54 -9.99
CA LEU A 167 6.35 0.42 -8.55
C LEU A 167 5.39 1.50 -7.99
N PRO A 168 5.55 2.82 -8.23
CA PRO A 168 4.62 3.82 -7.69
C PRO A 168 3.19 3.61 -8.15
N PHE A 169 2.99 3.28 -9.43
CA PHE A 169 1.66 3.04 -9.98
C PHE A 169 1.06 1.73 -9.46
N ARG A 170 1.87 0.68 -9.28
CA ARG A 170 1.42 -0.57 -8.64
C ARG A 170 0.97 -0.34 -7.20
N ARG A 171 1.78 0.37 -6.41
CA ARG A 171 1.43 0.78 -5.05
C ARG A 171 0.10 1.55 -5.03
N LEU A 172 -0.06 2.50 -5.93
CA LEU A 172 -1.27 3.30 -6.04
C LEU A 172 -2.50 2.44 -6.32
N VAL A 173 -2.51 1.63 -7.39
CA VAL A 173 -3.69 0.81 -7.71
C VAL A 173 -4.00 -0.23 -6.62
N GLY A 174 -2.98 -0.72 -5.91
CA GLY A 174 -3.16 -1.57 -4.74
C GLY A 174 -3.87 -0.87 -3.58
N MET A 175 -3.54 0.39 -3.31
CA MET A 175 -4.24 1.22 -2.31
C MET A 175 -5.72 1.45 -2.67
N TYR A 176 -6.05 1.42 -3.96
CA TYR A 176 -7.39 1.68 -4.47
C TYR A 176 -8.12 0.43 -5.00
N GLY A 177 -7.82 -0.74 -4.44
CA GLY A 177 -8.66 -1.94 -4.59
C GLY A 177 -8.24 -2.94 -5.67
N ALA A 178 -7.02 -2.85 -6.20
CA ALA A 178 -6.47 -3.94 -7.02
C ALA A 178 -6.01 -5.12 -6.14
N ASP A 179 -6.54 -6.32 -6.41
CA ASP A 179 -6.19 -7.57 -5.71
C ASP A 179 -4.93 -8.23 -6.26
N VAL A 180 -4.71 -8.13 -7.57
CA VAL A 180 -3.58 -8.75 -8.27
C VAL A 180 -2.94 -7.72 -9.17
N ILE A 181 -1.62 -7.57 -9.07
CA ILE A 181 -0.90 -6.49 -9.76
C ILE A 181 0.28 -7.07 -10.51
N TYR A 182 0.41 -6.69 -11.78
CA TYR A 182 1.50 -7.12 -12.64
C TYR A 182 2.55 -6.03 -12.81
N THR A 183 3.82 -6.43 -12.99
CA THR A 183 4.89 -5.53 -13.43
C THR A 183 4.71 -5.10 -14.89
N PRO A 184 5.54 -4.16 -15.41
CA PRO A 184 5.68 -4.02 -16.85
C PRO A 184 6.19 -5.34 -17.45
N MET A 185 6.00 -5.51 -18.76
CA MET A 185 6.61 -6.62 -19.49
C MET A 185 8.13 -6.45 -19.52
N ILE A 186 8.87 -7.44 -19.04
CA ILE A 186 10.34 -7.47 -18.98
C ILE A 186 10.88 -8.53 -19.95
N TYR A 187 11.95 -8.25 -20.68
CA TYR A 187 12.60 -9.25 -21.53
C TYR A 187 13.41 -10.23 -20.68
N ALA A 188 13.01 -11.51 -20.66
CA ALA A 188 13.64 -12.53 -19.80
C ALA A 188 15.13 -12.73 -20.10
N SER A 189 15.53 -12.67 -21.37
CA SER A 189 16.93 -12.79 -21.79
C SER A 189 17.81 -11.70 -21.17
N ASN A 190 17.36 -10.45 -21.24
CA ASN A 190 18.10 -9.30 -20.72
C ASN A 190 18.14 -9.33 -19.20
N PHE A 191 17.01 -9.73 -18.59
CA PHE A 191 16.91 -9.92 -17.15
C PHE A 191 17.93 -10.97 -16.68
N CYS A 192 17.99 -12.14 -17.30
CA CYS A 192 18.95 -13.18 -16.92
C CYS A 192 20.41 -12.75 -17.15
N ALA A 193 20.69 -12.09 -18.27
CA ALA A 193 22.05 -11.77 -18.69
C ALA A 193 22.77 -10.73 -17.82
N SER A 194 22.05 -9.81 -17.17
CA SER A 194 22.67 -8.66 -16.48
C SER A 194 21.91 -8.25 -15.22
N GLU A 195 22.63 -8.20 -14.09
CA GLU A 195 22.10 -7.66 -12.84
C GLU A 195 21.74 -6.17 -12.97
N LEU A 196 22.53 -5.39 -13.73
CA LEU A 196 22.23 -3.98 -13.99
C LEU A 196 20.91 -3.82 -14.74
N CYS A 197 20.68 -4.63 -15.79
CA CYS A 197 19.40 -4.62 -16.52
C CYS A 197 18.24 -5.08 -15.62
N ARG A 198 18.46 -6.07 -14.77
CA ARG A 198 17.45 -6.52 -13.79
C ARG A 198 17.07 -5.41 -12.82
N LYS A 199 18.04 -4.69 -12.24
CA LYS A 199 17.79 -3.55 -11.33
C LYS A 199 17.11 -2.37 -12.02
N SER A 200 17.34 -2.15 -13.32
CA SER A 200 16.67 -1.07 -14.06
C SER A 200 15.22 -1.38 -14.44
N GLU A 201 14.91 -2.64 -14.72
CA GLU A 201 13.59 -3.08 -15.19
C GLU A 201 12.65 -3.50 -14.05
N PHE A 202 13.19 -4.06 -12.97
CA PHE A 202 12.42 -4.55 -11.83
C PHE A 202 12.77 -3.82 -10.54
N SER A 203 11.72 -3.36 -9.86
CA SER A 203 11.77 -2.77 -8.53
C SER A 203 10.55 -3.24 -7.76
N THR A 204 10.69 -3.44 -6.45
CA THR A 204 9.60 -3.78 -5.52
C THR A 204 9.96 -3.29 -4.12
N ASP A 205 9.04 -3.38 -3.17
CA ASP A 205 9.24 -3.02 -1.77
C ASP A 205 8.51 -4.01 -0.84
N SER A 206 8.50 -3.76 0.47
CA SER A 206 7.91 -4.70 1.45
C SER A 206 6.38 -4.78 1.42
N VAL A 207 5.70 -3.93 0.66
CA VAL A 207 4.23 -3.90 0.55
C VAL A 207 3.78 -4.38 -0.83
N ASP A 208 4.56 -4.10 -1.87
CA ASP A 208 4.35 -4.61 -3.22
C ASP A 208 4.70 -6.11 -3.29
N SER A 209 3.81 -6.91 -3.89
CA SER A 209 4.05 -8.34 -4.10
C SER A 209 3.55 -8.73 -5.49
N PRO A 210 4.22 -8.27 -6.55
CA PRO A 210 3.68 -8.29 -7.90
C PRO A 210 3.78 -9.68 -8.55
N ILE A 211 3.06 -9.88 -9.65
CA ILE A 211 3.35 -10.93 -10.63
C ILE A 211 4.25 -10.34 -11.72
N VAL A 212 5.39 -10.97 -11.97
CA VAL A 212 6.40 -10.46 -12.88
C VAL A 212 6.16 -10.99 -14.28
N GLN A 213 5.76 -10.11 -15.21
CA GLN A 213 5.51 -10.52 -16.59
C GLN A 213 6.78 -10.51 -17.44
N PHE A 214 7.10 -11.66 -18.01
CA PHE A 214 8.22 -11.84 -18.93
C PHE A 214 7.78 -12.00 -20.38
N ALA A 215 8.52 -11.36 -21.28
CA ALA A 215 8.61 -11.76 -22.68
C ALA A 215 9.74 -12.79 -22.81
N ALA A 216 9.38 -14.04 -23.10
CA ALA A 216 10.29 -15.15 -23.26
C ALA A 216 9.86 -16.04 -24.44
N LYS A 217 10.82 -16.73 -25.05
CA LYS A 217 10.60 -17.74 -26.11
C LYS A 217 11.48 -18.98 -25.92
N ASP A 218 12.17 -19.04 -24.79
CA ASP A 218 13.08 -20.13 -24.42
C ASP A 218 12.67 -20.61 -23.01
N PRO A 219 12.26 -21.88 -22.87
CA PRO A 219 11.86 -22.48 -21.59
C PRO A 219 12.89 -22.39 -20.47
N LYS A 220 14.17 -22.59 -20.80
CA LYS A 220 15.24 -22.49 -19.80
C LYS A 220 15.38 -21.05 -19.33
N ILE A 221 15.39 -20.08 -20.24
CA ILE A 221 15.52 -18.65 -19.90
C ILE A 221 14.32 -18.16 -19.09
N PHE A 222 13.10 -18.61 -19.40
CA PHE A 222 11.93 -18.25 -18.59
C PHE A 222 12.04 -18.82 -17.17
N ALA A 223 12.45 -20.09 -17.04
CA ALA A 223 12.66 -20.71 -15.73
C ALA A 223 13.82 -20.04 -14.94
N ASP A 224 14.93 -19.68 -15.60
CA ASP A 224 16.04 -18.93 -15.02
C ASP A 224 15.53 -17.57 -14.48
N ALA A 225 14.73 -16.84 -15.26
CA ALA A 225 14.18 -15.56 -14.86
C ALA A 225 13.18 -15.67 -13.70
N ALA A 226 12.39 -16.74 -13.67
CA ALA A 226 11.43 -17.00 -12.60
C ALA A 226 12.12 -17.25 -11.26
N GLU A 227 13.17 -18.06 -11.25
CA GLU A 227 13.98 -18.34 -10.05
C GLU A 227 14.65 -17.07 -9.51
N LEU A 228 15.16 -16.20 -10.40
CA LEU A 228 15.80 -14.94 -10.01
C LEU A 228 14.84 -13.95 -9.32
N VAL A 229 13.54 -14.01 -9.61
CA VAL A 229 12.53 -13.09 -9.06
C VAL A 229 11.63 -13.72 -8.00
N TYR A 230 11.74 -15.03 -7.79
CA TYR A 230 10.99 -15.79 -6.78
C TYR A 230 11.00 -15.15 -5.39
N PRO A 231 12.14 -14.68 -4.82
CA PRO A 231 12.17 -14.10 -3.48
C PRO A 231 11.47 -12.74 -3.35
N TYR A 232 11.08 -12.12 -4.47
CA TYR A 232 10.64 -10.72 -4.54
C TYR A 232 9.27 -10.56 -5.19
N SER A 233 8.55 -11.65 -5.42
CA SER A 233 7.30 -11.62 -6.18
C SER A 233 6.35 -12.73 -5.75
N SER A 234 5.06 -12.58 -6.08
CA SER A 234 4.04 -13.62 -5.85
C SER A 234 3.92 -14.62 -7.00
N GLY A 235 4.68 -14.40 -8.07
CA GLY A 235 4.57 -15.21 -9.27
C GLY A 235 5.22 -14.61 -10.51
N VAL A 236 5.22 -15.40 -11.58
CA VAL A 236 5.63 -15.00 -12.93
C VAL A 236 4.50 -15.17 -13.94
N ASP A 237 4.57 -14.41 -15.03
CA ASP A 237 3.64 -14.48 -16.14
C ASP A 237 4.35 -14.51 -17.49
N ILE A 238 3.84 -15.30 -18.44
CA ILE A 238 4.33 -15.30 -19.83
C ILE A 238 3.46 -14.37 -20.67
N ASN A 239 4.07 -13.37 -21.30
CA ASN A 239 3.39 -12.53 -22.28
C ASN A 239 3.25 -13.26 -23.63
N CYS A 240 2.05 -13.77 -23.90
CA CYS A 240 1.64 -14.34 -25.18
C CYS A 240 0.62 -13.46 -25.92
N GLY A 241 0.46 -12.19 -25.50
CA GLY A 241 -0.62 -11.32 -25.95
C GLY A 241 -0.18 -10.08 -26.74
N CYS A 242 1.08 -9.65 -26.63
CA CYS A 242 1.54 -8.40 -27.23
C CYS A 242 1.57 -8.49 -28.78
N PRO A 243 0.88 -7.58 -29.51
CA PRO A 243 0.85 -7.60 -30.97
C PRO A 243 1.81 -6.59 -31.61
N LYS A 244 2.72 -5.97 -30.84
CA LYS A 244 3.68 -5.00 -31.37
C LYS A 244 4.64 -5.67 -32.33
N HIS A 245 4.90 -5.03 -33.47
CA HIS A 245 5.71 -5.58 -34.55
C HIS A 245 7.08 -6.07 -34.08
N ASP A 246 7.83 -5.24 -33.35
CA ASP A 246 9.18 -5.59 -32.88
C ASP A 246 9.18 -6.77 -31.90
N VAL A 247 8.12 -6.90 -31.08
CA VAL A 247 7.95 -8.04 -30.17
C VAL A 247 7.65 -9.30 -30.97
N THR A 248 6.70 -9.23 -31.90
CA THR A 248 6.31 -10.39 -32.72
C THR A 248 7.40 -10.82 -33.70
N GLY A 249 8.16 -9.87 -34.26
CA GLY A 249 9.27 -10.12 -35.18
C GLY A 249 10.45 -10.81 -34.47
N ALA A 250 10.61 -10.58 -33.17
CA ALA A 250 11.56 -11.31 -32.34
C ALA A 250 11.06 -12.72 -31.92
N GLY A 251 9.87 -13.13 -32.35
CA GLY A 251 9.25 -14.42 -31.96
C GLY A 251 8.61 -14.41 -30.57
N LEU A 252 8.30 -13.23 -30.01
CA LEU A 252 7.73 -13.05 -28.67
C LEU A 252 6.26 -12.60 -28.74
N GLY A 253 5.60 -12.49 -27.59
CA GLY A 253 4.24 -11.96 -27.49
C GLY A 253 3.24 -12.84 -28.24
N SER A 254 2.34 -12.23 -29.01
CA SER A 254 1.30 -12.94 -29.76
C SER A 254 1.81 -13.84 -30.89
N HIS A 255 3.11 -13.81 -31.22
CA HIS A 255 3.73 -14.81 -32.10
C HIS A 255 3.70 -16.21 -31.46
N LEU A 256 3.87 -16.30 -30.13
CA LEU A 256 3.94 -17.56 -29.39
C LEU A 256 2.65 -18.38 -29.50
N LEU A 257 1.50 -17.73 -29.78
CA LEU A 257 0.22 -18.40 -29.94
C LEU A 257 0.20 -19.43 -31.09
N ASN A 258 1.18 -19.37 -32.00
CA ASN A 258 1.36 -20.38 -33.05
C ASN A 258 2.06 -21.66 -32.57
N ASN A 259 2.68 -21.63 -31.37
CA ASN A 259 3.46 -22.74 -30.79
C ASN A 259 2.99 -23.08 -29.36
N PRO A 260 1.79 -23.67 -29.17
CA PRO A 260 1.27 -24.00 -27.84
C PRO A 260 2.19 -24.87 -26.99
N GLU A 261 2.88 -25.85 -27.60
CA GLU A 261 3.80 -26.74 -26.88
C GLU A 261 5.01 -26.00 -26.30
N LEU A 262 5.50 -24.96 -27.00
CA LEU A 262 6.58 -24.12 -26.49
C LEU A 262 6.14 -23.37 -25.22
N ILE A 263 4.91 -22.83 -25.23
CA ILE A 263 4.38 -22.12 -24.05
C ILE A 263 4.18 -23.11 -22.90
N ALA A 264 3.64 -24.29 -23.18
CA ALA A 264 3.48 -25.35 -22.19
C ALA A 264 4.83 -25.79 -21.60
N ASP A 265 5.89 -25.90 -22.41
CA ASP A 265 7.23 -26.24 -21.92
C ASP A 265 7.82 -25.15 -21.02
N MET A 266 7.63 -23.86 -21.35
CA MET A 266 8.01 -22.76 -20.45
C MET A 266 7.33 -22.88 -19.09
N VAL A 267 6.03 -23.21 -19.06
CA VAL A 267 5.27 -23.41 -17.81
C VAL A 267 5.82 -24.62 -17.02
N ARG A 268 6.03 -25.77 -17.69
CA ARG A 268 6.55 -26.99 -17.04
C ARG A 268 7.94 -26.76 -16.43
N GLN A 269 8.84 -26.10 -17.16
CA GLN A 269 10.20 -25.86 -16.66
C GLN A 269 10.21 -24.88 -15.49
N ALA A 270 9.43 -23.80 -15.55
CA ALA A 270 9.31 -22.88 -14.41
C ALA A 270 8.74 -23.58 -13.17
N ARG A 271 7.71 -24.43 -13.34
CA ARG A 271 7.13 -25.22 -12.25
C ARG A 271 8.10 -26.26 -11.70
N GLY A 272 8.91 -26.87 -12.56
CA GLY A 272 9.95 -27.81 -12.17
C GLY A 272 11.06 -27.19 -11.31
N ARG A 273 11.30 -25.88 -11.45
CA ARG A 273 12.28 -25.14 -10.62
C ARG A 273 11.70 -24.53 -9.37
N ILE A 274 10.45 -24.09 -9.43
CA ILE A 274 9.75 -23.48 -8.29
C ILE A 274 8.66 -24.44 -7.82
N SER A 275 9.04 -25.31 -6.88
CA SER A 275 8.14 -26.31 -6.28
C SER A 275 7.14 -25.72 -5.29
N ASP A 276 7.25 -24.43 -4.98
CA ASP A 276 6.30 -23.70 -4.13
C ASP A 276 4.90 -23.69 -4.79
N PRO A 277 3.89 -24.34 -4.17
CA PRO A 277 2.54 -24.42 -4.73
C PRO A 277 1.82 -23.06 -4.71
N ASP A 278 2.21 -22.15 -3.83
CA ASP A 278 1.57 -20.82 -3.69
C ASP A 278 2.13 -19.81 -4.70
N TYR A 279 3.32 -20.09 -5.26
CA TYR A 279 3.92 -19.25 -6.28
C TYR A 279 3.20 -19.38 -7.62
N SER A 280 2.64 -18.28 -8.12
CA SER A 280 1.84 -18.27 -9.33
C SER A 280 2.70 -18.37 -10.59
N ILE A 281 2.31 -19.22 -11.54
CA ILE A 281 2.85 -19.24 -12.91
C ILE A 281 1.66 -19.04 -13.84
N SER A 282 1.49 -17.83 -14.37
CA SER A 282 0.36 -17.47 -15.22
C SER A 282 0.76 -17.25 -16.68
N VAL A 283 -0.24 -17.23 -17.57
CA VAL A 283 -0.04 -16.85 -18.97
C VAL A 283 -1.11 -15.87 -19.41
N LYS A 284 -0.68 -14.77 -20.03
CA LYS A 284 -1.58 -13.78 -20.63
C LYS A 284 -1.61 -13.94 -22.15
N ILE A 285 -2.79 -14.26 -22.69
CA ILE A 285 -3.01 -14.51 -24.12
C ILE A 285 -3.95 -13.50 -24.78
N ARG A 286 -4.01 -13.56 -26.11
CA ARG A 286 -5.11 -13.04 -26.93
C ARG A 286 -5.83 -14.23 -27.58
N ILE A 287 -7.12 -14.07 -27.85
CA ILE A 287 -7.89 -15.11 -28.56
C ILE A 287 -7.41 -15.30 -30.01
N GLN A 288 -7.64 -16.50 -30.55
CA GLN A 288 -7.43 -16.87 -31.94
C GLN A 288 -8.67 -17.56 -32.50
N TYR A 289 -9.00 -17.26 -33.75
CA TYR A 289 -9.99 -18.02 -34.51
C TYR A 289 -9.31 -19.08 -35.41
N PRO A 290 -9.96 -20.24 -35.64
CA PRO A 290 -11.18 -20.70 -34.95
C PRO A 290 -10.96 -20.89 -33.45
N LEU A 291 -12.00 -20.65 -32.62
CA LEU A 291 -11.88 -20.56 -31.16
C LEU A 291 -11.37 -21.86 -30.50
N ASN A 292 -11.54 -23.00 -31.15
CA ASN A 292 -10.97 -24.27 -30.70
C ASN A 292 -9.44 -24.21 -30.54
N LYS A 293 -8.72 -23.37 -31.29
CA LYS A 293 -7.28 -23.15 -31.09
C LYS A 293 -6.99 -22.48 -29.74
N THR A 294 -7.82 -21.51 -29.35
CA THR A 294 -7.69 -20.83 -28.06
C THR A 294 -7.96 -21.80 -26.91
N VAL A 295 -9.03 -22.60 -27.04
CA VAL A 295 -9.41 -23.61 -26.05
C VAL A 295 -8.33 -24.68 -25.90
N ASP A 296 -7.84 -25.25 -27.01
CA ASP A 296 -6.75 -26.25 -27.01
C ASP A 296 -5.49 -25.72 -26.32
N LEU A 297 -5.09 -24.48 -26.63
CA LEU A 297 -3.97 -23.83 -25.94
C LEU A 297 -4.22 -23.76 -24.42
N CYS A 298 -5.37 -23.25 -23.98
CA CYS A 298 -5.66 -23.09 -22.56
C CYS A 298 -5.66 -24.43 -21.80
N GLN A 299 -6.22 -25.48 -22.39
CA GLN A 299 -6.21 -26.83 -21.81
C GLN A 299 -4.81 -27.45 -21.74
N LYS A 300 -3.96 -27.18 -22.74
CA LYS A 300 -2.54 -27.58 -22.69
C LYS A 300 -1.77 -26.87 -21.59
N LEU A 301 -2.03 -25.58 -21.39
CA LEU A 301 -1.41 -24.80 -20.31
C LEU A 301 -1.89 -25.26 -18.93
N GLU A 302 -3.18 -25.60 -18.77
CA GLU A 302 -3.70 -26.22 -17.55
C GLU A 302 -2.99 -27.54 -17.24
N LYS A 303 -2.87 -28.43 -18.22
CA LYS A 303 -2.13 -29.70 -18.06
C LYS A 303 -0.64 -29.49 -17.78
N ALA A 304 -0.06 -28.38 -18.23
CA ALA A 304 1.33 -28.01 -17.96
C ALA A 304 1.55 -27.48 -16.53
N GLY A 305 0.47 -27.15 -15.80
CA GLY A 305 0.53 -26.64 -14.42
C GLY A 305 0.48 -25.12 -14.31
N VAL A 306 -0.14 -24.42 -15.28
CA VAL A 306 -0.44 -22.99 -15.14
C VAL A 306 -1.38 -22.79 -13.96
N THR A 307 -1.16 -21.77 -13.15
CA THR A 307 -2.02 -21.48 -11.99
C THR A 307 -3.20 -20.60 -12.37
N ARG A 308 -3.05 -19.73 -13.38
CA ARG A 308 -4.08 -18.76 -13.83
C ARG A 308 -3.88 -18.38 -15.30
N LEU A 309 -4.96 -18.04 -15.99
CA LEU A 309 -4.94 -17.54 -17.36
C LEU A 309 -5.54 -16.13 -17.42
N ALA A 310 -4.93 -15.23 -18.20
CA ALA A 310 -5.53 -13.94 -18.54
C ALA A 310 -5.82 -13.86 -20.03
N VAL A 311 -7.09 -13.69 -20.40
CA VAL A 311 -7.56 -13.77 -21.79
C VAL A 311 -8.02 -12.40 -22.25
N HIS A 312 -7.29 -11.82 -23.20
CA HIS A 312 -7.77 -10.64 -23.89
C HIS A 312 -8.67 -11.06 -25.06
N GLY A 313 -9.95 -10.69 -25.01
CA GLY A 313 -10.99 -11.08 -25.98
C GLY A 313 -10.88 -10.38 -27.34
N ARG A 314 -9.69 -10.01 -27.78
CA ARG A 314 -9.42 -9.60 -29.17
C ARG A 314 -8.26 -10.37 -29.73
N THR A 315 -8.31 -10.64 -31.03
CA THR A 315 -7.19 -11.22 -31.77
C THR A 315 -6.00 -10.26 -31.85
N ARG A 316 -4.83 -10.74 -32.30
CA ARG A 316 -3.64 -9.89 -32.47
C ARG A 316 -3.81 -8.78 -33.52
N TYR A 317 -4.73 -8.95 -34.46
CA TYR A 317 -4.99 -8.01 -35.56
C TYR A 317 -5.91 -6.87 -35.13
N MET A 318 -6.80 -7.16 -34.18
CA MET A 318 -7.70 -6.18 -33.59
C MET A 318 -6.95 -5.19 -32.68
N ARG A 319 -7.31 -3.92 -32.80
CA ARG A 319 -6.80 -2.78 -32.02
C ARG A 319 -7.88 -2.21 -31.11
N SER A 320 -9.00 -1.80 -31.69
CA SER A 320 -10.06 -1.02 -31.01
C SER A 320 -11.46 -1.62 -31.17
N GLU A 321 -11.56 -2.73 -31.90
CA GLU A 321 -12.80 -3.48 -32.11
C GLU A 321 -13.40 -3.90 -30.77
N PRO A 322 -14.70 -4.25 -30.72
CA PRO A 322 -15.30 -4.79 -29.51
C PRO A 322 -14.55 -6.03 -28.98
N VAL A 323 -14.59 -6.21 -27.66
CA VAL A 323 -14.04 -7.41 -27.01
C VAL A 323 -15.05 -8.53 -27.16
N ASP A 324 -14.61 -9.68 -27.68
CA ASP A 324 -15.40 -10.89 -27.76
C ASP A 324 -15.53 -11.53 -26.37
N ARG A 325 -16.66 -11.24 -25.71
CA ARG A 325 -17.00 -11.74 -24.37
C ARG A 325 -17.37 -13.23 -24.40
N GLU A 326 -17.97 -13.70 -25.49
CA GLU A 326 -18.37 -15.09 -25.66
C GLU A 326 -17.14 -16.00 -25.78
N ALA A 327 -16.11 -15.56 -26.51
CA ALA A 327 -14.83 -16.27 -26.58
C ALA A 327 -14.16 -16.39 -25.20
N ILE A 328 -14.23 -15.34 -24.36
CA ILE A 328 -13.70 -15.39 -22.98
C ILE A 328 -14.53 -16.38 -22.14
N ALA A 329 -15.86 -16.32 -22.22
CA ALA A 329 -16.76 -17.21 -21.51
C ALA A 329 -16.54 -18.69 -21.89
N LEU A 330 -16.32 -18.95 -23.18
CA LEU A 330 -15.99 -20.28 -23.70
C LEU A 330 -14.66 -20.79 -23.15
N VAL A 331 -13.62 -19.94 -23.07
CA VAL A 331 -12.37 -20.34 -22.42
C VAL A 331 -12.60 -20.66 -20.95
N LYS A 332 -13.32 -19.80 -20.22
CA LYS A 332 -13.62 -20.01 -18.80
C LYS A 332 -14.36 -21.31 -18.52
N SER A 333 -15.31 -21.71 -19.37
CA SER A 333 -16.02 -22.98 -19.21
C SER A 333 -15.20 -24.21 -19.62
N SER A 334 -14.09 -24.02 -20.35
CA SER A 334 -13.27 -25.10 -20.90
C SER A 334 -12.10 -25.55 -20.01
N VAL A 335 -11.82 -24.81 -18.93
CA VAL A 335 -10.71 -25.06 -17.97
C VAL A 335 -11.19 -24.91 -16.53
N SER A 336 -10.47 -25.52 -15.59
CA SER A 336 -10.74 -25.45 -14.15
C SER A 336 -9.90 -24.38 -13.43
N VAL A 337 -8.73 -24.03 -13.96
CA VAL A 337 -7.90 -22.94 -13.42
C VAL A 337 -8.61 -21.58 -13.51
N PRO A 338 -8.33 -20.63 -12.59
CA PRO A 338 -8.88 -19.28 -12.67
C PRO A 338 -8.55 -18.58 -14.00
N VAL A 339 -9.56 -17.92 -14.58
CA VAL A 339 -9.46 -17.13 -15.81
C VAL A 339 -9.79 -15.68 -15.52
N PHE A 340 -8.96 -14.76 -16.01
CA PHE A 340 -9.18 -13.32 -15.94
C PHE A 340 -9.56 -12.76 -17.31
N ALA A 341 -10.73 -12.10 -17.39
CA ALA A 341 -11.11 -11.37 -18.59
C ALA A 341 -10.28 -10.10 -18.76
N ASN A 342 -9.86 -9.79 -19.98
CA ASN A 342 -9.14 -8.54 -20.27
C ASN A 342 -9.65 -7.84 -21.52
N GLY A 343 -9.75 -6.51 -21.43
CA GLY A 343 -10.03 -5.62 -22.56
C GLY A 343 -11.30 -4.82 -22.39
N GLY A 344 -11.30 -3.56 -22.83
CA GLY A 344 -12.50 -2.74 -23.00
C GLY A 344 -13.17 -2.22 -21.73
N VAL A 345 -12.70 -2.59 -20.54
CA VAL A 345 -13.25 -2.13 -19.26
C VAL A 345 -12.65 -0.78 -18.86
N THR A 346 -13.52 0.20 -18.58
CA THR A 346 -13.15 1.57 -18.20
C THR A 346 -13.93 2.12 -16.99
N SER A 347 -14.80 1.32 -16.38
CA SER A 347 -15.58 1.67 -15.19
C SER A 347 -15.70 0.46 -14.25
N PHE A 348 -16.04 0.73 -12.99
CA PHE A 348 -16.30 -0.32 -11.99
C PHE A 348 -17.46 -1.23 -12.41
N ASP A 349 -18.60 -0.64 -12.77
CA ASP A 349 -19.77 -1.40 -13.25
C ASP A 349 -19.43 -2.23 -14.49
N GLY A 350 -18.63 -1.69 -15.42
CA GLY A 350 -18.17 -2.44 -16.58
C GLY A 350 -17.29 -3.65 -16.23
N ALA A 351 -16.56 -3.60 -15.12
CA ALA A 351 -15.84 -4.75 -14.59
C ALA A 351 -16.79 -5.80 -14.00
N LEU A 352 -17.81 -5.36 -13.25
CA LEU A 352 -18.83 -6.26 -12.71
C LEU A 352 -19.64 -6.94 -13.82
N ASP A 353 -20.06 -6.20 -14.84
CA ASP A 353 -20.78 -6.71 -16.00
C ASP A 353 -19.93 -7.72 -16.78
N MET A 354 -18.64 -7.42 -16.99
CA MET A 354 -17.70 -8.33 -17.62
C MET A 354 -17.65 -9.67 -16.87
N ALA A 355 -17.51 -9.64 -15.55
CA ALA A 355 -17.49 -10.85 -14.73
C ALA A 355 -18.82 -11.60 -14.77
N LYS A 356 -19.94 -10.88 -14.67
CA LYS A 356 -21.28 -11.46 -14.66
C LYS A 356 -21.61 -12.19 -15.96
N GLU A 357 -21.26 -11.62 -17.10
CA GLU A 357 -21.53 -12.21 -18.42
C GLU A 357 -20.60 -13.38 -18.73
N THR A 358 -19.30 -13.24 -18.43
CA THR A 358 -18.29 -14.24 -18.83
C THR A 358 -18.02 -15.31 -17.78
N LYS A 359 -18.55 -15.15 -16.55
CA LYS A 359 -18.36 -16.04 -15.40
C LYS A 359 -16.90 -16.25 -15.01
N VAL A 360 -16.03 -15.31 -15.37
CA VAL A 360 -14.60 -15.31 -15.04
C VAL A 360 -14.37 -15.03 -13.56
N ASP A 361 -13.22 -15.49 -13.06
CA ASP A 361 -12.84 -15.35 -11.65
C ASP A 361 -12.26 -13.97 -11.34
N GLY A 362 -11.90 -13.21 -12.38
CA GLY A 362 -11.36 -11.86 -12.23
C GLY A 362 -11.42 -11.04 -13.52
N VAL A 363 -11.28 -9.72 -13.37
CA VAL A 363 -11.26 -8.77 -14.48
C VAL A 363 -9.98 -7.95 -14.42
N MET A 364 -9.21 -8.08 -15.50
CA MET A 364 -7.94 -7.40 -15.69
C MET A 364 -8.13 -6.11 -16.50
N VAL A 365 -7.76 -4.98 -15.91
CA VAL A 365 -7.93 -3.64 -16.49
C VAL A 365 -6.57 -3.00 -16.76
N ALA A 366 -6.43 -2.39 -17.94
CA ALA A 366 -5.22 -1.68 -18.37
C ALA A 366 -5.49 -0.17 -18.48
N ASN A 367 -5.85 0.31 -19.67
CA ASN A 367 -6.05 1.74 -19.94
C ASN A 367 -7.06 2.44 -19.01
N GLY A 368 -8.09 1.72 -18.55
CA GLY A 368 -9.04 2.26 -17.56
C GLY A 368 -8.35 2.72 -16.28
N LEU A 369 -7.36 1.95 -15.78
CA LEU A 369 -6.59 2.31 -14.58
C LEU A 369 -5.62 3.47 -14.81
N LEU A 370 -5.12 3.67 -16.03
CA LEU A 370 -4.29 4.85 -16.32
C LEU A 370 -5.11 6.13 -16.19
N THR A 371 -6.34 6.12 -16.70
CA THR A 371 -7.26 7.26 -16.62
C THR A 371 -7.81 7.43 -15.20
N ASN A 372 -8.10 6.32 -14.51
CA ASN A 372 -8.63 6.32 -13.15
C ASN A 372 -8.04 5.16 -12.34
N PRO A 373 -6.95 5.38 -11.58
CA PRO A 373 -6.33 4.36 -10.73
C PRO A 373 -7.25 3.90 -9.60
N ALA A 374 -8.28 4.69 -9.26
CA ALA A 374 -9.28 4.38 -8.24
C ALA A 374 -10.54 3.68 -8.79
N LEU A 375 -10.50 3.22 -10.04
CA LEU A 375 -11.61 2.51 -10.70
C LEU A 375 -12.12 1.34 -9.87
N PHE A 376 -11.23 0.54 -9.28
CA PHE A 376 -11.63 -0.62 -8.47
C PHE A 376 -12.22 -0.26 -7.11
N GLY A 377 -11.99 0.96 -6.63
CA GLY A 377 -12.68 1.54 -5.46
C GLY A 377 -14.08 2.07 -5.76
N GLY A 378 -14.61 1.87 -6.99
CA GLY A 378 -15.94 2.34 -7.38
C GLY A 378 -16.00 3.82 -7.77
N HIS A 379 -14.86 4.49 -7.92
CA HIS A 379 -14.83 5.90 -8.30
C HIS A 379 -15.07 6.08 -9.80
N ASN A 380 -15.89 7.06 -10.18
CA ASN A 380 -16.16 7.40 -11.58
C ASN A 380 -15.02 8.19 -12.24
N VAL A 381 -14.28 8.97 -11.44
CA VAL A 381 -13.12 9.77 -11.86
C VAL A 381 -12.03 9.64 -10.80
N THR A 382 -10.78 9.97 -11.16
CA THR A 382 -9.66 9.94 -10.21
C THR A 382 -9.89 10.95 -9.07
N PRO A 383 -9.97 10.50 -7.80
CA PRO A 383 -10.03 11.41 -6.66
C PRO A 383 -8.75 12.25 -6.56
N LEU A 384 -8.86 13.50 -6.09
CA LEU A 384 -7.67 14.36 -5.87
C LEU A 384 -6.66 13.75 -4.89
N GLN A 385 -7.16 12.99 -3.90
CA GLN A 385 -6.29 12.23 -2.99
C GLN A 385 -5.47 11.18 -3.74
N CYS A 386 -6.04 10.49 -4.73
CA CYS A 386 -5.34 9.49 -5.53
C CYS A 386 -4.21 10.11 -6.35
N ILE A 387 -4.42 11.34 -6.83
CA ILE A 387 -3.37 12.12 -7.51
C ILE A 387 -2.25 12.49 -6.53
N SER A 388 -2.62 12.95 -5.34
CA SER A 388 -1.66 13.33 -4.29
C SER A 388 -0.83 12.12 -3.83
N ASP A 389 -1.48 10.98 -3.58
CA ASP A 389 -0.84 9.72 -3.24
C ASP A 389 0.14 9.27 -4.32
N PHE A 390 -0.21 9.41 -5.62
CA PHE A 390 0.70 9.09 -6.71
C PHE A 390 1.97 9.95 -6.68
N VAL A 391 1.82 11.26 -6.47
CA VAL A 391 2.94 12.20 -6.39
C VAL A 391 3.83 11.89 -5.17
N GLN A 392 3.23 11.50 -4.04
CA GLN A 392 3.98 11.09 -2.84
C GLN A 392 4.71 9.77 -3.04
N LEU A 393 4.08 8.78 -3.67
CA LEU A 393 4.70 7.50 -4.01
C LEU A 393 5.85 7.67 -5.02
N GLU A 394 5.78 8.67 -5.89
CA GLU A 394 6.87 8.98 -6.81
C GLU A 394 8.07 9.64 -6.11
N ALA A 395 7.92 10.26 -4.92
CA ALA A 395 9.00 10.99 -4.25
C ALA A 395 10.32 10.20 -4.07
N ALA A 396 10.26 8.87 -4.12
CA ALA A 396 11.42 7.97 -4.22
C ALA A 396 12.20 8.05 -5.56
N LYS A 397 11.78 8.89 -6.52
CA LYS A 397 12.35 9.13 -7.86
C LYS A 397 12.59 7.87 -8.69
N SER A 398 11.64 6.94 -8.65
CA SER A 398 11.74 5.68 -9.41
C SER A 398 11.24 5.79 -10.86
N LEU A 399 10.61 6.93 -11.22
CA LEU A 399 10.12 7.22 -12.57
C LEU A 399 10.99 8.31 -13.20
N ASN A 400 11.12 8.26 -14.53
CA ASN A 400 11.59 9.43 -15.26
C ASN A 400 10.44 10.45 -15.38
N PHE A 401 10.80 11.71 -15.64
CA PHE A 401 9.82 12.79 -15.72
C PHE A 401 8.71 12.51 -16.73
N ASP A 402 9.04 12.01 -17.92
CA ASP A 402 8.05 11.75 -18.98
C ASP A 402 6.97 10.76 -18.54
N ILE A 403 7.36 9.65 -17.88
CA ILE A 403 6.40 8.65 -17.41
C ILE A 403 5.58 9.21 -16.26
N PHE A 404 6.21 9.90 -15.31
CA PHE A 404 5.51 10.58 -14.20
C PHE A 404 4.46 11.57 -14.73
N HIS A 405 4.86 12.46 -15.62
CA HIS A 405 4.01 13.47 -16.22
C HIS A 405 2.90 12.85 -17.06
N GLN A 406 3.20 11.78 -17.81
CA GLN A 406 2.21 11.07 -18.61
C GLN A 406 1.13 10.38 -17.76
N HIS A 407 1.48 9.83 -16.59
CA HIS A 407 0.49 9.29 -15.66
C HIS A 407 -0.50 10.37 -15.21
N LEU A 408 0.00 11.53 -14.79
CA LEU A 408 -0.84 12.65 -14.38
C LEU A 408 -1.70 13.17 -15.54
N ASN A 409 -1.16 13.19 -16.76
CA ASN A 409 -1.93 13.52 -17.96
C ASN A 409 -3.14 12.60 -18.17
N PHE A 410 -2.99 11.30 -17.92
CA PHE A 410 -4.14 10.38 -17.98
C PHE A 410 -5.15 10.66 -16.87
N MET A 411 -4.68 10.80 -15.63
CA MET A 411 -5.53 11.01 -14.45
C MET A 411 -6.32 12.33 -14.49
N LEU A 412 -5.67 13.40 -14.95
CA LEU A 412 -6.21 14.77 -14.99
C LEU A 412 -7.05 15.05 -16.22
N ARG A 413 -6.99 14.22 -17.27
CA ARG A 413 -7.71 14.46 -18.53
C ARG A 413 -9.21 14.70 -18.35
N PRO A 414 -9.94 13.96 -17.49
CA PRO A 414 -11.37 14.19 -17.23
C PRO A 414 -11.64 15.42 -16.34
N ILE A 415 -10.62 15.91 -15.62
CA ILE A 415 -10.72 16.96 -14.61
C ILE A 415 -10.43 18.33 -15.23
N LEU A 416 -9.37 18.42 -16.04
CA LEU A 416 -8.89 19.68 -16.62
C LEU A 416 -9.64 20.07 -17.90
N CYS A 417 -9.92 21.36 -18.04
CA CYS A 417 -10.41 21.93 -19.28
C CYS A 417 -9.31 21.97 -20.38
N ALA A 418 -9.70 22.19 -21.64
CA ALA A 418 -8.76 22.15 -22.76
C ALA A 418 -7.58 23.15 -22.66
N PRO A 419 -7.77 24.42 -22.22
CA PRO A 419 -6.65 25.33 -21.94
C PRO A 419 -5.70 24.82 -20.86
N GLN A 420 -6.22 24.38 -19.71
CA GLN A 420 -5.41 23.84 -18.62
C GLN A 420 -4.61 22.61 -19.06
N ARG A 421 -5.20 21.70 -19.85
CA ARG A 421 -4.46 20.54 -20.39
C ARG A 421 -3.32 20.94 -21.31
N ARG A 422 -3.49 21.97 -22.15
CA ARG A 422 -2.42 22.47 -23.02
C ARG A 422 -1.27 23.01 -22.19
N PHE A 423 -1.57 23.85 -21.21
CA PHE A 423 -0.57 24.37 -20.29
C PHE A 423 0.15 23.25 -19.51
N PHE A 424 -0.61 22.31 -18.94
CA PHE A 424 -0.05 21.19 -18.19
C PHE A 424 0.91 20.35 -19.04
N ASN A 425 0.56 20.05 -20.30
CA ASN A 425 1.43 19.31 -21.22
C ASN A 425 2.78 19.99 -21.51
N GLU A 426 2.86 21.31 -21.38
CA GLU A 426 4.09 22.08 -21.62
C GLU A 426 5.04 22.07 -20.42
N LEU A 427 4.59 21.60 -19.25
CA LEU A 427 5.42 21.51 -18.05
C LEU A 427 6.56 20.49 -18.25
N SER A 428 7.76 20.89 -17.84
CA SER A 428 9.00 20.15 -18.09
C SER A 428 9.77 19.75 -16.82
N SER A 429 9.21 20.01 -15.64
CA SER A 429 9.84 19.65 -14.37
C SER A 429 8.82 19.18 -13.33
N VAL A 430 9.27 18.33 -12.40
CA VAL A 430 8.45 17.85 -11.29
C VAL A 430 7.97 19.00 -10.41
N ALA A 431 8.81 20.02 -10.17
CA ALA A 431 8.43 21.18 -9.37
C ALA A 431 7.27 21.95 -10.01
N ALA A 432 7.36 22.26 -11.30
CA ALA A 432 6.30 22.97 -12.02
C ALA A 432 4.98 22.16 -12.05
N VAL A 433 5.07 20.84 -12.16
CA VAL A 433 3.91 19.94 -12.07
C VAL A 433 3.27 20.01 -10.67
N LYS A 434 4.07 19.97 -9.60
CA LYS A 434 3.55 20.09 -8.22
C LYS A 434 2.90 21.44 -7.98
N ASP A 435 3.51 22.53 -8.43
CA ASP A 435 2.96 23.88 -8.31
C ASP A 435 1.61 23.99 -9.03
N PHE A 436 1.51 23.44 -10.25
CA PHE A 436 0.25 23.39 -10.99
C PHE A 436 -0.82 22.58 -10.24
N LEU A 437 -0.47 21.40 -9.72
CA LEU A 437 -1.40 20.54 -8.99
C LEU A 437 -1.93 21.22 -7.71
N SER A 438 -1.09 21.94 -6.97
CA SER A 438 -1.53 22.65 -5.76
C SER A 438 -2.37 23.89 -6.08
N ASN A 439 -1.99 24.69 -7.07
CA ASN A 439 -2.63 25.97 -7.35
C ASN A 439 -3.87 25.86 -8.25
N GLU A 440 -3.83 25.01 -9.27
CA GLU A 440 -4.88 24.94 -10.31
C GLU A 440 -5.85 23.76 -10.12
N VAL A 441 -5.42 22.71 -9.41
CA VAL A 441 -6.22 21.50 -9.18
C VAL A 441 -6.68 21.37 -7.72
N GLY A 442 -5.95 21.97 -6.78
CA GLY A 442 -6.26 21.91 -5.35
C GLY A 442 -5.77 20.62 -4.67
N CYS A 443 -4.71 20.00 -5.16
CA CYS A 443 -4.09 18.84 -4.51
C CYS A 443 -3.27 19.28 -3.29
N VAL A 444 -3.40 18.54 -2.18
CA VAL A 444 -2.57 18.71 -0.98
C VAL A 444 -1.40 17.74 -1.09
N LEU A 445 -0.23 18.24 -1.45
CA LEU A 445 0.94 17.44 -1.84
C LEU A 445 1.97 17.27 -0.72
#